data_AF-A0A8S3U5K0-F1
#
_entry.id   AF-A0A8S3U5K0-F1
#
_cell.length_a   1.000
_cell.length_b   1.000
_cell.length_c   1.000
_cell.angle_alpha   90.00
_cell.angle_beta   90.00
_cell.angle_gamma   90.00
#
_symmetry.space_group_name_H-M   'P 1'
#
loop_
_entity.id
_entity.type
_entity.pdbx_description
1 polymer ?
#
loop_
_entity_poly.entity_id
_entity_poly.type
_entity_poly.pdbx_seq_one_letter_code
_entity_poly.pdbx_strand_id
1 'polypeptide(L)'
;MDYKLKQRLNRWCPPDLRKDYNMNNQPCFVENGNYPIRSDFHRVTNSNIDKTVRCFRCGQTGHFYKQCAEIRIKSKKKLNRDFERLSLFIQRKTCEKFPFFNLDDAEFRKATRANSIRFQVNLLQTSQTQILKEKVKLESVVDLIKEQLKENRKSLRQEIEFLKQENKTLKTKLQKSVSNNKNSQEEVDFLHDENNVLSVIVRDLKDQLADLEEKEILNKTSIEGLAARCLKLETENNALRHKSCDCKISNPSMSRH
;
A
#
# COMPACT_ATOMS: atom_id res chain seq x y z
N MET A 1 34.41 41.87 15.77
CA MET A 1 33.08 41.77 15.12
C MET A 1 32.74 43.11 14.52
N ASP A 2 32.76 43.17 13.19
CA ASP A 2 33.08 44.36 12.38
C ASP A 2 31.86 45.23 12.05
N TYR A 3 31.95 46.54 12.28
CA TYR A 3 30.85 47.52 12.18
C TYR A 3 30.27 47.64 10.76
N LYS A 4 31.01 47.16 9.75
CA LYS A 4 30.60 47.17 8.34
C LYS A 4 29.51 46.14 7.98
N LEU A 5 29.26 45.14 8.82
CA LEU A 5 28.20 44.15 8.56
C LEU A 5 26.79 44.68 8.92
N LYS A 6 26.68 45.65 9.84
CA LYS A 6 25.39 46.25 10.25
C LYS A 6 24.77 47.16 9.19
N GLN A 7 25.55 47.74 8.28
CA GLN A 7 25.01 48.69 7.28
C GLN A 7 24.44 48.01 6.02
N ARG A 8 24.71 46.73 5.77
CA ARG A 8 24.20 46.02 4.58
C ARG A 8 22.80 45.43 4.77
N LEU A 9 22.34 45.24 5.99
CA LEU A 9 21.00 44.68 6.28
C LEU A 9 19.87 45.72 6.27
N ASN A 10 20.18 47.02 6.26
CA ASN A 10 19.17 48.09 6.33
C ASN A 10 18.69 48.66 4.98
N ARG A 11 19.07 48.06 3.84
CA ARG A 11 18.68 48.56 2.50
C ARG A 11 17.46 47.87 1.86
N TRP A 12 16.88 46.86 2.50
CA TRP A 12 15.85 46.01 1.87
C TRP A 12 14.55 45.90 2.69
N CYS A 13 14.18 46.96 3.42
CA CYS A 13 12.87 47.03 4.06
C CYS A 13 12.14 48.32 3.62
N PRO A 14 10.94 48.23 3.03
CA PRO A 14 10.10 49.39 2.74
C PRO A 14 9.78 50.18 4.02
N PRO A 15 9.68 51.51 3.97
CA PRO A 15 9.46 52.36 5.14
C PRO A 15 8.15 52.10 5.89
N ASP A 16 7.17 51.43 5.27
CA ASP A 16 5.83 51.22 5.85
C ASP A 16 5.73 50.04 6.84
N LEU A 17 6.81 49.26 7.04
CA LEU A 17 6.86 48.16 8.01
C LEU A 17 7.68 48.47 9.28
N ARG A 18 8.00 49.75 9.54
CA ARG A 18 8.85 50.15 10.68
C ARG A 18 8.13 50.36 12.01
N LYS A 19 6.81 50.15 12.12
CA LYS A 19 6.06 50.53 13.33
C LYS A 19 5.83 49.44 14.37
N ASP A 20 6.19 48.19 14.10
CA ASP A 20 5.83 47.09 15.02
C ASP A 20 7.06 46.36 15.58
N TYR A 21 8.02 47.09 16.14
CA TYR A 21 9.00 46.51 17.06
C TYR A 21 8.71 47.01 18.48
N ASN A 22 8.42 46.07 19.39
CA ASN A 22 8.43 46.34 20.82
C ASN A 22 9.87 46.73 21.25
N MET A 23 10.02 47.59 22.27
CA MET A 23 11.28 48.15 22.78
C MET A 23 12.36 47.12 23.17
N ASN A 24 12.03 45.82 23.17
CA ASN A 24 12.94 44.73 23.45
C ASN A 24 13.49 44.00 22.21
N ASN A 25 13.28 44.51 21.00
CA ASN A 25 13.92 44.00 19.77
C ASN A 25 13.65 42.51 19.46
N GLN A 26 12.51 41.96 19.91
CA GLN A 26 12.04 40.64 19.50
C GLN A 26 11.04 40.75 18.34
N PRO A 27 11.14 39.89 17.31
CA PRO A 27 10.18 39.86 16.22
C PRO A 27 8.84 39.28 16.69
N CYS A 28 7.74 39.97 16.36
CA CYS A 28 6.37 39.55 16.62
C CYS A 28 6.09 38.26 15.84
N PHE A 29 6.22 37.10 16.49
CA PHE A 29 5.69 35.85 15.94
C PHE A 29 4.17 35.86 16.14
N VAL A 30 3.45 35.90 15.02
CA VAL A 30 2.00 35.68 15.01
C VAL A 30 1.80 34.16 15.14
N GLU A 31 1.28 33.73 16.29
CA GLU A 31 0.74 32.38 16.49
C GLU A 31 -0.51 32.24 15.61
N ASN A 32 -0.33 31.84 14.36
CA ASN A 32 -1.25 31.01 13.58
C ASN A 32 -0.61 30.77 12.20
N GLY A 33 0.00 29.59 12.07
CA GLY A 33 0.79 29.19 10.93
C GLY A 33 -0.02 29.09 9.64
N ASN A 34 0.48 29.77 8.60
CA ASN A 34 0.79 29.18 7.29
C ASN A 34 1.39 30.27 6.39
N TYR A 35 2.70 30.50 6.53
CA TYR A 35 3.47 31.04 5.41
C TYR A 35 4.26 29.89 4.81
N PRO A 36 4.13 29.62 3.49
CA PRO A 36 4.93 28.61 2.85
C PRO A 36 6.40 29.02 3.00
N ILE A 37 7.13 28.19 3.73
CA ILE A 37 8.57 28.28 3.92
C ILE A 37 9.20 28.32 2.53
N ARG A 38 10.09 29.30 2.37
CA ARG A 38 10.80 29.61 1.14
C ARG A 38 11.93 28.58 0.96
N SER A 39 11.58 27.32 0.74
CA SER A 39 12.51 26.27 0.33
C SER A 39 12.27 25.91 -1.13
N ASP A 40 13.36 25.97 -1.87
CA ASP A 40 13.58 25.37 -3.19
C ASP A 40 13.03 26.11 -4.41
N PHE A 41 14.00 26.62 -5.16
CA PHE A 41 13.91 27.21 -6.49
C PHE A 41 13.57 26.13 -7.54
N HIS A 42 12.59 25.28 -7.28
CA HIS A 42 12.01 24.44 -8.31
C HIS A 42 11.21 25.32 -9.25
N ARG A 43 11.59 25.29 -10.53
CA ARG A 43 10.86 25.88 -11.64
C ARG A 43 9.54 25.13 -11.78
N VAL A 44 8.56 25.47 -10.93
CA VAL A 44 7.20 24.92 -10.98
C VAL A 44 6.61 25.23 -12.35
N THR A 45 6.48 24.20 -13.16
CA THR A 45 5.85 24.23 -14.47
C THR A 45 4.34 24.35 -14.29
N ASN A 46 3.86 25.60 -14.20
CA ASN A 46 2.55 26.16 -14.60
C ASN A 46 1.21 25.40 -14.41
N SER A 47 1.17 24.23 -13.80
CA SER A 47 -0.01 23.34 -13.80
C SER A 47 -0.66 23.17 -12.42
N ASN A 48 -0.05 23.67 -11.35
CA ASN A 48 -0.64 23.72 -10.02
C ASN A 48 -0.38 25.09 -9.39
N ILE A 49 -0.88 26.16 -10.03
CA ILE A 49 -1.00 27.44 -9.33
C ILE A 49 -2.18 27.30 -8.38
N ASP A 50 -1.87 27.28 -7.09
CA ASP A 50 -2.86 27.14 -6.04
C ASP A 50 -3.94 28.22 -6.19
N LYS A 51 -5.22 27.81 -6.21
CA LYS A 51 -6.38 28.70 -6.48
C LYS A 51 -6.54 29.81 -5.43
N THR A 52 -5.76 29.73 -4.36
CA THR A 52 -5.71 30.64 -3.23
C THR A 52 -4.83 31.88 -3.49
N VAL A 53 -3.89 31.80 -4.45
CA VAL A 53 -2.96 32.91 -4.73
C VAL A 53 -3.67 34.01 -5.53
N ARG A 54 -3.84 35.19 -4.91
CA ARG A 54 -4.38 36.41 -5.56
C ARG A 54 -3.29 37.24 -6.22
N CYS A 55 -3.55 37.69 -7.44
CA CYS A 55 -2.68 38.62 -8.16
C CYS A 55 -2.76 40.02 -7.54
N PHE A 56 -1.62 40.55 -7.09
CA PHE A 56 -1.52 41.89 -6.48
C PHE A 56 -1.95 43.05 -7.38
N ARG A 57 -2.10 42.84 -8.70
CA ARG A 57 -2.44 43.91 -9.64
C ARG A 57 -3.93 43.96 -9.99
N CYS A 58 -4.48 42.84 -10.42
CA CYS A 58 -5.88 42.75 -10.86
C CYS A 58 -6.81 42.14 -9.81
N GLY A 59 -6.29 41.62 -8.70
CA GLY A 59 -7.06 41.02 -7.61
C GLY A 59 -7.59 39.60 -7.88
N GLN A 60 -7.51 39.10 -9.12
CA GLN A 60 -7.98 37.76 -9.50
C GLN A 60 -7.04 36.65 -9.00
N THR A 61 -7.58 35.47 -8.70
CA THR A 61 -6.81 34.29 -8.25
C THR A 61 -6.22 33.48 -9.41
N GLY A 62 -5.29 32.57 -9.10
CA GLY A 62 -4.81 31.54 -10.03
C GLY A 62 -3.66 31.96 -10.97
N HIS A 63 -3.03 33.13 -10.74
CA HIS A 63 -1.82 33.53 -11.44
C HIS A 63 -0.95 34.50 -10.62
N PHE A 64 0.35 34.51 -10.91
CA PHE A 64 1.27 35.48 -10.30
C PHE A 64 1.28 36.82 -11.05
N TYR A 65 1.68 37.91 -10.38
CA TYR A 65 1.81 39.25 -10.98
C TYR A 65 2.50 39.25 -12.35
N LYS A 66 3.61 38.51 -12.51
CA LYS A 66 4.37 38.43 -13.78
C LYS A 66 3.59 37.76 -14.93
N GLN A 67 2.57 36.97 -14.61
CA GLN A 67 1.72 36.26 -15.56
C GLN A 67 0.40 37.01 -15.83
N CYS A 68 0.15 38.13 -15.15
CA CYS A 68 -1.06 38.91 -15.33
C CYS A 68 -1.15 39.43 -16.78
N ALA A 69 -2.26 39.10 -17.45
CA ALA A 69 -2.49 39.42 -18.85
C ALA A 69 -2.42 40.93 -19.12
N GLU A 70 -2.84 41.77 -18.17
CA GLU A 70 -2.76 43.22 -18.29
C GLU A 70 -1.32 43.74 -18.47
N ILE A 71 -0.33 43.10 -17.83
CA ILE A 71 1.07 43.48 -17.98
C ILE A 71 1.54 43.20 -19.41
N ARG A 72 1.15 42.04 -19.95
CA ARG A 72 1.47 41.65 -21.32
C ARG A 72 0.81 42.54 -22.36
N ILE A 73 -0.40 43.03 -22.09
CA ILE A 73 -1.10 43.96 -23.00
C ILE A 73 -0.44 45.34 -22.97
N LYS A 74 -0.06 45.85 -21.80
CA LYS A 74 0.61 47.16 -21.68
C LYS A 74 2.00 47.15 -22.32
N SER A 75 2.77 46.07 -22.21
CA SER A 75 4.08 45.96 -22.88
C SER A 75 3.94 45.88 -24.40
N LYS A 76 2.96 45.15 -24.94
CA LYS A 76 2.66 45.14 -26.38
C LYS A 76 2.24 46.52 -26.91
N LYS A 77 1.41 47.25 -26.18
CA LYS A 77 1.01 48.63 -26.55
C LYS A 77 2.17 49.62 -26.51
N LYS A 78 3.19 49.40 -25.67
CA LYS A 78 4.42 50.21 -25.66
C LYS A 78 5.29 49.88 -26.88
N LEU A 79 5.49 48.60 -27.18
CA LEU A 79 6.28 48.15 -28.32
C LEU A 79 5.71 48.67 -29.67
N ASN A 80 4.38 48.65 -29.85
CA ASN A 80 3.77 49.20 -31.07
C ASN A 80 3.98 50.70 -31.22
N ARG A 81 3.91 51.48 -30.12
CA ARG A 81 4.17 52.92 -30.14
C ARG A 81 5.64 53.25 -30.44
N ASP A 82 6.55 52.45 -29.90
CA ASP A 82 7.98 52.61 -30.17
C ASP A 82 8.30 52.25 -31.64
N PHE A 83 7.61 51.25 -32.21
CA PHE A 83 7.73 50.89 -33.63
C PHE A 83 7.18 51.97 -34.56
N GLU A 84 6.00 52.54 -34.27
CA GLU A 84 5.44 53.66 -35.03
C GLU A 84 6.37 54.88 -35.03
N ARG A 85 6.92 55.24 -33.86
CA ARG A 85 7.90 56.33 -33.74
C ARG A 85 9.17 56.07 -34.54
N LEU A 86 9.68 54.84 -34.50
CA LEU A 86 10.85 54.47 -35.29
C LEU A 86 10.57 54.57 -36.80
N SER A 87 9.38 54.15 -37.25
CA SER A 87 9.00 54.25 -38.66
C SER A 87 8.93 55.71 -39.14
N LEU A 88 8.33 56.60 -38.34
CA LEU A 88 8.24 58.03 -38.65
C LEU A 88 9.61 58.70 -38.62
N PHE A 89 10.49 58.29 -37.70
CA PHE A 89 11.86 58.78 -37.63
C PHE A 89 12.68 58.37 -38.86
N ILE A 90 12.58 57.11 -39.28
CA ILE A 90 13.24 56.62 -40.50
C ILE A 90 12.70 57.37 -41.72
N GLN A 91 11.38 57.53 -41.84
CA GLN A 91 10.75 58.26 -42.93
C GLN A 91 11.25 59.72 -43.03
N ARG A 92 11.35 60.43 -41.90
CA ARG A 92 11.92 61.79 -41.87
C ARG A 92 13.39 61.82 -42.29
N LYS A 93 14.21 60.90 -41.75
CA LYS A 93 15.65 60.87 -42.04
C LYS A 93 15.96 60.48 -43.49
N THR A 94 15.11 59.68 -44.13
CA THR A 94 15.23 59.38 -45.56
C THR A 94 14.84 60.56 -46.45
N CYS A 95 13.86 61.39 -46.03
CA CYS A 95 13.46 62.59 -46.77
C CYS A 95 14.48 63.74 -46.62
N GLU A 96 15.15 63.88 -45.48
CA GLU A 96 16.15 64.95 -45.26
C GLU A 96 17.45 64.75 -46.06
N LYS A 97 17.82 63.50 -46.38
CA LYS A 97 19.12 63.19 -47.02
C LYS A 97 19.11 63.11 -48.55
N PHE A 98 17.94 63.06 -49.19
CA PHE A 98 17.82 62.96 -50.65
C PHE A 98 16.72 63.89 -51.21
N PRO A 99 16.94 65.21 -51.27
CA PRO A 99 15.96 66.16 -51.82
C PRO A 99 15.85 66.17 -53.36
N PHE A 100 16.60 65.34 -54.10
CA PHE A 100 16.79 65.52 -55.56
C PHE A 100 16.70 64.25 -56.43
N PHE A 101 16.01 63.21 -56.00
CA PHE A 101 15.66 62.13 -56.94
C PHE A 101 14.23 62.32 -57.44
N ASN A 102 14.11 62.97 -58.62
CA ASN A 102 12.95 62.85 -59.49
C ASN A 102 12.92 61.44 -60.12
N LEU A 103 12.92 60.41 -59.28
CA LEU A 103 12.36 59.13 -59.69
C LEU A 103 10.86 59.31 -59.61
N ASP A 104 10.17 58.98 -60.69
CA ASP A 104 8.71 59.02 -60.72
C ASP A 104 8.21 58.25 -59.49
N ASP A 105 7.39 58.89 -58.66
CA ASP A 105 7.05 58.49 -57.29
C ASP A 105 6.47 57.05 -57.23
N ALA A 106 6.05 56.54 -58.38
CA ALA A 106 5.63 55.17 -58.65
C ALA A 106 6.80 54.14 -58.66
N GLU A 107 7.95 54.46 -59.26
CA GLU A 107 9.11 53.56 -59.35
C GLU A 107 9.75 53.29 -57.98
N PHE A 108 9.91 54.34 -57.16
CA PHE A 108 10.42 54.19 -55.80
C PHE A 108 9.51 53.32 -54.92
N ARG A 109 8.19 53.52 -55.02
CA ARG A 109 7.19 52.68 -54.34
C ARG A 109 7.23 51.24 -54.83
N LYS A 110 7.39 51.00 -56.13
CA LYS A 110 7.56 49.64 -56.70
C LYS A 110 8.82 48.97 -56.14
N ALA A 111 9.96 49.66 -56.13
CA ALA A 111 11.21 49.12 -55.60
C ALA A 111 11.13 48.81 -54.09
N THR A 112 10.50 49.69 -53.30
CA THR A 112 10.33 49.48 -51.86
C THR A 112 9.40 48.30 -51.56
N ARG A 113 8.29 48.18 -52.30
CA ARG A 113 7.39 47.02 -52.21
C ARG A 113 8.11 45.73 -52.59
N ALA A 114 8.88 45.74 -53.69
CA ALA A 114 9.65 44.58 -54.12
C ALA A 114 10.68 44.13 -53.06
N ASN A 115 11.39 45.07 -52.44
CA ASN A 115 12.34 44.76 -51.36
C ASN A 115 11.63 44.25 -50.09
N SER A 116 10.46 44.80 -49.75
CA SER A 116 9.64 44.34 -48.62
C SER A 116 9.15 42.90 -48.85
N ILE A 117 8.64 42.60 -50.04
CA ILE A 117 8.22 41.26 -50.43
C ILE A 117 9.41 40.30 -50.39
N ARG A 118 10.56 40.69 -50.95
CA ARG A 118 11.79 39.87 -50.92
C ARG A 118 12.23 39.54 -49.49
N PHE A 119 12.20 40.53 -48.59
CA PHE A 119 12.51 40.31 -47.18
C PHE A 119 11.53 39.33 -46.52
N GLN A 120 10.22 39.48 -46.76
CA GLN A 120 9.20 38.57 -46.24
C GLN A 120 9.39 37.15 -46.79
N VAL A 121 9.68 36.99 -48.08
CA VAL A 121 9.96 35.69 -48.69
C VAL A 121 11.18 35.02 -48.05
N ASN A 122 12.28 35.74 -47.86
CA ASN A 122 13.47 35.21 -47.19
C ASN A 122 13.18 34.80 -45.74
N LEU A 123 12.37 35.59 -45.02
CA LEU A 123 11.95 35.25 -43.65
C LEU A 123 11.09 33.98 -43.62
N LEU A 124 10.16 33.83 -44.56
CA LEU A 124 9.34 32.62 -44.68
C LEU A 124 10.19 31.40 -45.04
N GLN A 125 11.11 31.53 -46.00
CA GLN A 125 12.03 30.45 -46.38
C GLN A 125 12.91 30.01 -45.20
N THR A 126 13.48 30.95 -44.45
CA THR A 126 14.29 30.60 -43.26
C THR A 126 13.46 29.90 -42.20
N SER A 127 12.23 30.37 -41.92
CA SER A 127 11.31 29.67 -41.00
C SER A 127 10.94 28.26 -41.48
N GLN A 128 10.69 28.09 -42.78
CA GLN A 128 10.38 26.80 -43.39
C GLN A 128 11.54 25.82 -43.24
N THR A 129 12.78 26.27 -43.46
CA THR A 129 13.97 25.41 -43.28
C THR A 129 14.17 24.99 -41.81
N GLN A 130 13.85 25.87 -40.85
CA GLN A 130 13.91 25.53 -39.43
C GLN A 130 12.87 24.49 -39.07
N ILE A 131 11.62 24.66 -39.54
CA ILE A 131 10.54 23.69 -39.34
C ILE A 131 10.91 22.32 -39.92
N LEU A 132 11.49 22.28 -41.12
CA LEU A 132 11.94 21.02 -41.72
C LEU A 132 13.04 20.34 -40.91
N LYS A 133 14.01 21.10 -40.38
CA LYS A 133 15.05 20.56 -39.49
C LYS A 133 14.48 19.99 -38.20
N GLU A 134 13.50 20.66 -37.60
CA GLU A 134 12.81 20.16 -36.40
C GLU A 134 11.96 18.92 -36.70
N LYS A 135 11.29 18.88 -37.86
CA LYS A 135 10.53 17.72 -38.30
C LYS A 135 11.41 16.46 -38.40
N VAL A 136 12.57 16.56 -39.04
CA VAL A 136 13.52 15.42 -39.16
C VAL A 136 14.01 14.96 -37.78
N LYS A 137 14.27 15.89 -36.86
CA LYS A 137 14.64 15.54 -35.47
C LYS A 137 13.51 14.78 -34.78
N LEU A 138 12.27 15.24 -34.89
CA LEU A 138 11.11 14.57 -34.30
C LEU A 138 10.89 13.18 -34.90
N GLU A 139 11.06 13.01 -36.21
CA GLU A 139 10.98 11.71 -36.87
C GLU A 139 12.02 10.72 -36.29
N SER A 140 13.26 11.15 -36.09
CA SER A 140 14.29 10.30 -35.46
C SER A 140 13.95 9.89 -34.01
N VAL A 141 13.33 10.79 -33.23
CA VAL A 141 12.89 10.50 -31.85
C VAL A 141 11.73 9.51 -31.84
N VAL A 142 10.79 9.66 -32.79
CA VAL A 142 9.66 8.74 -32.95
C VAL A 142 10.17 7.32 -33.24
N ASP A 143 11.17 7.16 -34.11
CA ASP A 143 11.72 5.84 -34.42
C ASP A 143 12.48 5.23 -33.24
N LEU A 144 13.20 6.03 -32.45
CA LEU A 144 13.82 5.58 -31.20
C LEU A 144 12.76 5.07 -30.20
N ILE A 145 11.66 5.81 -30.03
CA ILE A 145 10.55 5.40 -29.15
C ILE A 145 9.92 4.09 -29.63
N LYS A 146 9.74 3.91 -30.94
CA LYS A 146 9.19 2.66 -31.50
C LYS A 146 10.08 1.46 -31.18
N GLU A 147 11.39 1.57 -31.35
CA GLU A 147 12.31 0.47 -31.02
C GLU A 147 12.36 0.21 -29.50
N GLN A 148 12.32 1.25 -28.66
CA GLN A 148 12.22 1.06 -27.21
C GLN A 148 10.93 0.33 -26.81
N LEU A 149 9.78 0.69 -27.41
CA LEU A 149 8.52 0.01 -27.18
C LEU A 149 8.54 -1.46 -27.63
N LYS A 150 9.25 -1.76 -28.71
CA LYS A 150 9.42 -3.11 -29.23
C LYS A 150 10.27 -3.97 -28.29
N GLU A 151 11.35 -3.44 -27.75
CA GLU A 151 12.16 -4.15 -26.74
C GLU A 151 11.39 -4.35 -25.42
N ASN A 152 10.68 -3.32 -24.93
CA ASN A 152 9.82 -3.46 -23.76
C ASN A 152 8.74 -4.55 -23.96
N ARG A 153 8.14 -4.62 -25.16
CA ARG A 153 7.17 -5.68 -25.51
C ARG A 153 7.81 -7.06 -25.49
N LYS A 154 9.06 -7.22 -25.94
CA LYS A 154 9.78 -8.51 -25.88
C LYS A 154 10.04 -8.92 -24.44
N SER A 155 10.54 -8.00 -23.61
CA SER A 155 10.81 -8.25 -22.19
C SER A 155 9.54 -8.67 -21.44
N LEU A 156 8.43 -7.94 -21.62
CA LEU A 156 7.14 -8.31 -21.00
C LEU A 156 6.63 -9.68 -21.47
N ARG A 157 6.85 -10.06 -22.74
CA ARG A 157 6.48 -11.39 -23.23
C ARG A 157 7.28 -12.50 -22.55
N GLN A 158 8.57 -12.28 -22.31
CA GLN A 158 9.42 -13.24 -21.59
C GLN A 158 8.98 -13.38 -20.13
N GLU A 159 8.66 -12.27 -19.46
CA GLU A 159 8.15 -12.27 -18.09
C GLU A 159 6.80 -13.00 -17.96
N ILE A 160 5.86 -12.75 -18.88
CA ILE A 160 4.59 -13.48 -18.92
C ILE A 160 4.81 -14.99 -19.10
N GLU A 161 5.75 -15.39 -19.96
CA GLU A 161 6.02 -16.80 -20.20
C GLU A 161 6.67 -17.48 -18.98
N PHE A 162 7.57 -16.78 -18.29
CA PHE A 162 8.12 -17.23 -17.01
C PHE A 162 7.02 -17.43 -15.96
N LEU A 163 6.15 -16.44 -15.77
CA LEU A 163 5.03 -16.51 -14.82
C LEU A 163 4.04 -17.64 -15.15
N LYS A 164 3.84 -17.96 -16.44
CA LYS A 164 3.03 -19.13 -16.85
C LYS A 164 3.68 -20.45 -16.45
N GLN A 165 5.00 -20.58 -16.61
CA GLN A 165 5.73 -21.79 -16.21
C GLN A 165 5.72 -21.97 -14.69
N GLU A 166 5.89 -20.88 -13.93
CA GLU A 166 5.81 -20.90 -12.48
C GLU A 166 4.41 -21.31 -12.01
N ASN A 167 3.35 -20.72 -12.57
CA ASN A 167 1.97 -21.11 -12.28
C ASN A 167 1.68 -22.59 -12.59
N LYS A 168 2.21 -23.11 -13.71
CA LYS A 168 2.09 -24.55 -14.03
C LYS A 168 2.76 -25.41 -12.97
N THR A 169 3.93 -24.99 -12.49
CA THR A 169 4.67 -25.69 -11.43
C THR A 169 3.91 -25.65 -10.10
N LEU A 170 3.40 -24.49 -9.70
CA LEU A 170 2.58 -24.36 -8.48
C LEU A 170 1.30 -25.19 -8.56
N LYS A 171 0.62 -25.22 -9.72
CA LYS A 171 -0.58 -26.04 -9.92
C LYS A 171 -0.30 -27.54 -9.75
N THR A 172 0.81 -28.03 -10.29
CA THR A 172 1.20 -29.44 -10.12
C THR A 172 1.61 -29.76 -8.67
N LYS A 173 2.30 -28.86 -7.98
CA LYS A 173 2.59 -28.99 -6.54
C LYS A 173 1.31 -29.07 -5.72
N LEU A 174 0.36 -28.16 -5.97
CA LEU A 174 -0.93 -28.14 -5.29
C LEU A 174 -1.71 -29.44 -5.53
N GLN A 175 -1.75 -29.93 -6.78
CA GLN A 175 -2.44 -31.18 -7.11
C GLN A 175 -1.84 -32.38 -6.34
N LYS A 176 -0.51 -32.45 -6.22
CA LYS A 176 0.16 -33.49 -5.42
C LYS A 176 -0.21 -33.39 -3.94
N SER A 177 -0.20 -32.18 -3.37
CA SER A 177 -0.61 -31.97 -1.97
C SER A 177 -2.07 -32.37 -1.73
N VAL A 178 -2.97 -32.06 -2.66
CA VAL A 178 -4.38 -32.46 -2.58
C VAL A 178 -4.53 -33.98 -2.62
N SER A 179 -3.81 -34.68 -3.51
CA SER A 179 -3.82 -36.15 -3.54
C SER A 179 -3.29 -36.76 -2.23
N ASN A 180 -2.21 -36.22 -1.67
CA ASN A 180 -1.68 -36.71 -0.40
C ASN A 180 -2.67 -36.52 0.75
N ASN A 181 -3.35 -35.37 0.82
CA ASN A 181 -4.36 -35.12 1.86
C ASN A 181 -5.57 -36.05 1.75
N LYS A 182 -5.97 -36.45 0.54
CA LYS A 182 -7.05 -37.45 0.36
C LYS A 182 -6.66 -38.79 0.95
N ASN A 183 -5.45 -39.25 0.67
CA ASN A 183 -4.94 -40.51 1.24
C ASN A 183 -4.87 -40.43 2.77
N SER A 184 -4.43 -39.30 3.33
CA SER A 184 -4.45 -39.09 4.79
C SER A 184 -5.86 -39.06 5.38
N GLN A 185 -6.85 -38.55 4.64
CA GLN A 185 -8.25 -38.60 5.09
C GLN A 185 -8.78 -40.04 5.11
N GLU A 186 -8.48 -40.83 4.08
CA GLU A 186 -8.85 -42.25 4.03
C GLU A 186 -8.22 -43.05 5.19
N GLU A 187 -6.98 -42.74 5.56
CA GLU A 187 -6.31 -43.35 6.73
C GLU A 187 -6.98 -42.97 8.06
N VAL A 188 -7.41 -41.71 8.21
CA VAL A 188 -8.15 -41.25 9.40
C VAL A 188 -9.51 -41.93 9.50
N ASP A 189 -10.24 -42.06 8.39
CA ASP A 189 -11.55 -42.71 8.36
C ASP A 189 -11.43 -44.20 8.74
N PHE A 190 -10.39 -44.89 8.24
CA PHE A 190 -10.09 -46.28 8.62
C PHE A 190 -9.80 -46.44 10.13
N LEU A 191 -8.95 -45.58 10.70
CA LEU A 191 -8.63 -45.60 12.13
C LEU A 191 -9.86 -45.27 13.00
N HIS A 192 -10.76 -44.42 12.50
CA HIS A 192 -12.01 -44.11 13.19
C HIS A 192 -12.93 -45.34 13.28
N ASP A 193 -13.07 -46.10 12.19
CA ASP A 193 -13.83 -47.34 12.16
C ASP A 193 -13.23 -48.39 13.10
N GLU A 194 -11.90 -48.54 13.11
CA GLU A 194 -11.21 -49.47 14.02
C GLU A 194 -11.43 -49.09 15.50
N ASN A 195 -11.35 -47.79 15.83
CA ASN A 195 -11.63 -47.30 17.18
C ASN A 195 -13.08 -47.52 17.60
N ASN A 196 -14.03 -47.38 16.67
CA ASN A 196 -15.44 -47.68 16.93
C ASN A 196 -15.66 -49.17 17.25
N VAL A 197 -14.99 -50.07 16.51
CA VAL A 197 -15.02 -51.53 16.79
C VAL A 197 -14.42 -51.83 18.17
N LEU A 198 -13.25 -51.26 18.48
CA LEU A 198 -12.61 -51.43 19.79
C LEU A 198 -13.50 -50.92 20.93
N SER A 199 -14.19 -49.80 20.74
CA SER A 199 -15.11 -49.24 21.73
C SER A 199 -16.28 -50.19 22.04
N VAL A 200 -16.83 -50.86 21.02
CA VAL A 200 -17.85 -51.90 21.19
C VAL A 200 -17.29 -53.07 22.00
N ILE A 201 -16.13 -53.60 21.62
CA ILE A 201 -15.48 -54.72 22.32
C ILE A 201 -15.20 -54.38 23.79
N VAL A 202 -14.70 -53.18 24.07
CA VAL A 202 -14.44 -52.73 25.45
C VAL A 202 -15.71 -52.68 26.27
N ARG A 203 -16.83 -52.26 25.68
CA ARG A 203 -18.13 -52.27 26.36
C ARG A 203 -18.60 -53.70 26.65
N ASP A 204 -18.54 -54.59 25.67
CA ASP A 204 -18.94 -56.00 25.85
C ASP A 204 -18.08 -56.69 26.93
N LEU A 205 -16.77 -56.40 26.98
CA LEU A 205 -15.88 -56.91 28.02
C LEU A 205 -16.20 -56.35 29.40
N LYS A 206 -16.62 -55.08 29.49
CA LYS A 206 -17.07 -54.48 30.77
C LYS A 206 -18.36 -55.14 31.26
N ASP A 207 -19.30 -55.40 30.36
CA ASP A 207 -20.55 -56.08 30.70
C ASP A 207 -20.27 -57.51 31.17
N GLN A 208 -19.38 -58.24 30.48
CA GLN A 208 -18.92 -59.57 30.92
C GLN A 208 -18.23 -59.54 32.29
N LEU A 209 -17.44 -58.50 32.58
CA LEU A 209 -16.80 -58.35 33.88
C LEU A 209 -17.83 -58.15 34.99
N ALA A 210 -18.83 -57.30 34.76
CA ALA A 210 -19.92 -57.08 35.71
C ALA A 210 -20.70 -58.37 36.03
N ASP A 211 -21.00 -59.18 35.01
CA ASP A 211 -21.65 -60.49 35.20
C ASP A 211 -20.81 -61.46 36.05
N LEU A 212 -19.49 -61.41 35.91
CA LEU A 212 -18.56 -62.24 36.71
C LEU A 212 -18.48 -61.75 38.15
N GLU A 213 -18.44 -60.43 38.38
CA GLU A 213 -18.47 -59.84 39.72
C GLU A 213 -19.76 -60.21 40.47
N GLU A 214 -20.91 -60.19 39.80
CA GLU A 214 -22.19 -60.62 40.38
C GLU A 214 -22.16 -62.10 40.79
N LYS A 215 -21.64 -62.97 39.91
CA LYS A 215 -21.45 -64.39 40.22
C LYS A 215 -20.49 -64.62 41.39
N GLU A 216 -19.44 -63.82 41.50
CA GLU A 216 -18.51 -63.89 42.62
C GLU A 216 -19.19 -63.55 43.95
N ILE A 217 -20.02 -62.49 43.97
CA ILE A 217 -20.81 -62.11 45.14
C ILE A 217 -21.79 -63.23 45.52
N LEU A 218 -22.48 -63.82 44.54
CA LEU A 218 -23.40 -64.94 44.76
C LEU A 218 -22.67 -66.17 45.33
N ASN A 219 -21.48 -66.48 44.82
CA ASN A 219 -20.67 -67.57 45.33
C ASN A 219 -20.17 -67.31 46.76
N LYS A 220 -19.71 -66.08 47.05
CA LYS A 220 -19.29 -65.68 48.41
C LYS A 220 -20.42 -65.85 49.43
N THR A 221 -21.61 -65.35 49.13
CA THR A 221 -22.78 -65.49 50.00
C THR A 221 -23.21 -66.96 50.19
N SER A 222 -23.09 -67.79 49.15
CA SER A 222 -23.38 -69.22 49.23
C SER A 222 -22.36 -69.99 50.10
N ILE A 223 -21.07 -69.65 49.99
CA ILE A 223 -20.00 -70.19 50.84
C ILE A 223 -20.23 -69.82 52.31
N GLU A 224 -20.55 -68.55 52.60
CA GLU A 224 -20.89 -68.09 53.94
C GLU A 224 -22.10 -68.86 54.52
N GLY A 225 -23.13 -69.07 53.71
CA GLY A 225 -24.31 -69.86 54.09
C GLY A 225 -23.98 -71.33 54.39
N LEU A 226 -23.08 -71.96 53.62
CA LEU A 226 -22.58 -73.31 53.88
C LEU A 226 -21.74 -73.35 55.17
N ALA A 227 -20.84 -72.40 55.37
CA ALA A 227 -20.02 -72.31 56.58
C ALA A 227 -20.90 -72.19 57.84
N ALA A 228 -21.95 -71.36 57.80
CA ALA A 228 -22.92 -71.23 58.89
C ALA A 228 -23.67 -72.56 59.19
N ARG A 229 -24.05 -73.31 58.15
CA ARG A 229 -24.66 -74.65 58.32
C ARG A 229 -23.70 -75.65 58.94
N CYS A 230 -22.43 -75.66 58.52
CA CYS A 230 -21.40 -76.52 59.11
C CYS A 230 -21.21 -76.21 60.60
N LEU A 231 -21.09 -74.93 60.98
CA LEU A 231 -21.01 -74.51 62.39
C LEU A 231 -22.22 -74.98 63.20
N LYS A 232 -23.43 -74.87 62.65
CA LYS A 232 -24.65 -75.35 63.31
C LYS A 232 -24.59 -76.86 63.56
N LEU A 233 -24.26 -77.66 62.54
CA LEU A 233 -24.12 -79.11 62.66
C LEU A 233 -23.03 -79.51 63.66
N GLU A 234 -21.90 -78.79 63.71
CA GLU A 234 -20.87 -79.00 64.72
C GLU A 234 -21.40 -78.75 66.14
N THR A 235 -22.14 -77.66 66.36
CA THR A 235 -22.75 -77.39 67.68
C THR A 235 -23.78 -78.45 68.09
N GLU A 236 -24.61 -78.91 67.15
CA GLU A 236 -25.58 -80.00 67.37
C GLU A 236 -24.87 -81.32 67.70
N ASN A 237 -23.83 -81.66 66.95
CA ASN A 237 -23.02 -82.86 67.18
C ASN A 237 -22.31 -82.82 68.55
N ASN A 238 -21.75 -81.67 68.93
CA ASN A 238 -21.16 -81.46 70.26
C ASN A 238 -22.20 -81.60 71.38
N ALA A 239 -23.41 -81.06 71.20
CA ALA A 239 -24.50 -81.23 72.17
C ALA A 239 -24.93 -82.71 72.32
N LEU A 240 -24.98 -83.47 71.22
CA LEU A 240 -25.25 -84.91 71.25
C LEU A 240 -24.14 -85.69 71.97
N ARG A 241 -22.87 -85.34 71.74
CA ARG A 241 -21.73 -85.92 72.47
C ARG A 241 -21.83 -85.69 73.98
N HIS A 242 -22.23 -84.51 74.43
CA HIS A 242 -22.47 -84.25 75.85
C HIS A 242 -23.59 -85.12 76.43
N LYS A 243 -24.74 -85.23 75.75
CA LYS A 243 -25.84 -86.11 76.18
C LYS A 243 -25.45 -87.59 76.25
N SER A 244 -24.55 -88.05 75.38
CA SER A 244 -24.03 -89.42 75.41
C SER A 244 -23.12 -89.71 76.62
N CYS A 245 -22.53 -88.69 77.24
CA CYS A 245 -21.65 -88.85 78.40
C CYS A 245 -22.44 -88.94 79.73
N ASP A 246 -23.65 -88.39 79.80
CA ASP A 246 -24.50 -88.40 81.00
C ASP A 246 -25.17 -89.77 81.28
N CYS A 247 -25.10 -90.73 80.36
CA CYS A 247 -25.69 -92.07 80.53
C CYS A 247 -24.78 -93.11 81.23
N LYS A 248 -23.62 -92.73 81.78
CA LYS A 248 -22.69 -93.68 82.44
C LYS A 248 -22.57 -93.57 83.96
N ILE A 249 -23.40 -92.77 84.64
CA ILE A 249 -23.35 -92.62 86.10
C ILE A 249 -24.68 -93.03 86.74
N SER A 250 -25.00 -94.32 86.68
CA SER A 250 -25.92 -94.95 87.63
C SER A 250 -25.78 -96.48 87.59
N ASN A 251 -24.62 -96.98 88.03
CA ASN A 251 -24.57 -98.31 88.64
C ASN A 251 -24.51 -98.10 90.17
N PRO A 252 -25.64 -98.20 90.88
CA PRO A 252 -25.62 -98.23 92.34
C PRO A 252 -25.02 -99.56 92.80
N SER A 253 -23.93 -99.44 93.57
CA SER A 253 -23.56 -100.31 94.68
C SER A 253 -24.45 -101.55 94.90
N MET A 254 -23.95 -102.74 94.57
CA MET A 254 -24.31 -103.97 95.28
C MET A 254 -23.21 -104.28 96.29
N SER A 255 -23.50 -103.91 97.52
CA SER A 255 -22.96 -104.47 98.76
C SER A 255 -23.50 -105.89 98.98
N ARG A 256 -22.63 -106.80 99.47
CA ARG A 256 -22.84 -107.91 100.45
C ARG A 256 -21.72 -108.94 100.22
N HIS A 257 -20.83 -109.13 101.20
CA HIS A 257 -20.90 -110.18 102.23
C HIS A 257 -20.80 -111.58 101.65
#